data_AF-A0A959PJV5-F1
#
_entry.id   AF-A0A959PJV5-F1
#
_cell.length_a   1.000
_cell.length_b   1.000
_cell.length_c   1.000
_cell.angle_alpha   90.00
_cell.angle_beta   90.00
_cell.angle_gamma   90.00
#
_symmetry.space_group_name_H-M   'P 1'
#
loop_
_entity.id
_entity.type
_entity.pdbx_description
1 polymer ?
#
loop_
_entity_poly.entity_id
_entity_poly.type
_entity_poly.pdbx_seq_one_letter_code
_entity_poly.pdbx_strand_id
1 'polypeptide(L)'
;MGLNISNKVVSPTGKRIDCRVKVSGLFVEPYEIDLRILSREVINENQIEDLIDQVIDRKKNWKQGKKNLSLNLNGINANAYITKIKSDADNS
;
A
#
# COMPACT_ATOMS: atom_id res chain seq x y z
N MET A 1 3.21 13.53 6.24
CA MET A 1 4.00 12.34 5.84
C MET A 1 4.34 12.52 4.39
N GLY A 2 5.57 12.23 3.99
CA GLY A 2 5.92 12.15 2.57
C GLY A 2 5.61 10.74 2.09
N LEU A 3 4.79 10.61 1.06
CA LEU A 3 4.56 9.33 0.38
C LEU A 3 5.29 9.36 -0.94
N ASN A 4 6.28 8.49 -1.07
CA ASN A 4 7.02 8.37 -2.32
C ASN A 4 6.73 6.98 -2.92
N ILE A 5 5.96 6.97 -4.01
CA ILE A 5 5.60 5.75 -4.73
C ILE A 5 6.77 5.44 -5.66
N SER A 6 7.66 4.54 -5.25
CA SER A 6 8.93 4.30 -5.94
C SER A 6 8.80 3.29 -7.08
N ASN A 7 7.75 2.47 -7.11
CA ASN A 7 7.55 1.51 -8.18
C ASN A 7 6.06 1.20 -8.31
N LYS A 8 5.43 1.45 -9.46
CA LYS A 8 4.01 1.19 -9.72
C LYS A 8 3.90 0.34 -10.98
N VAL A 9 3.42 -0.88 -10.82
CA VAL A 9 3.18 -1.83 -11.91
C VAL A 9 1.68 -2.12 -11.95
N VAL A 10 1.02 -1.58 -12.98
CA VAL A 10 -0.39 -1.89 -13.26
C VAL A 10 -0.44 -3.09 -14.19
N SER A 11 -1.24 -4.09 -13.86
CA SER A 11 -1.46 -5.24 -14.72
C SER A 11 -2.09 -4.84 -16.06
N PRO A 12 -1.90 -5.59 -17.15
CA PRO A 12 -2.52 -5.31 -18.44
C PRO A 12 -4.05 -5.25 -18.40
N THR A 13 -4.67 -5.92 -17.41
CA THR A 13 -6.12 -5.93 -17.21
C THR A 13 -6.64 -4.74 -16.38
N GLY A 14 -5.74 -3.93 -15.82
CA GLY A 14 -6.07 -2.81 -14.92
C GLY A 14 -6.68 -3.23 -13.58
N LYS A 15 -6.74 -4.54 -13.28
CA LYS A 15 -7.38 -5.09 -12.07
C LYS A 15 -6.41 -5.37 -10.93
N ARG A 16 -5.12 -5.42 -11.22
CA ARG A 16 -4.05 -5.59 -10.24
C ARG A 16 -3.08 -4.42 -10.32
N ILE A 17 -2.71 -3.90 -9.16
CA ILE A 17 -1.64 -2.92 -9.00
C ILE A 17 -0.66 -3.50 -8.00
N ASP A 18 0.59 -3.66 -8.41
CA ASP A 18 1.70 -3.92 -7.52
C ASP A 18 2.44 -2.60 -7.35
N CYS A 19 2.56 -2.11 -6.12
CA CYS A 19 3.30 -0.88 -5.86
C CYS A 19 4.21 -0.99 -4.63
N ARG A 20 5.36 -0.32 -4.70
CA ARG A 20 6.24 -0.10 -3.55
C ARG A 20 6.05 1.33 -3.09
N VAL A 21 5.76 1.48 -1.81
CA VAL A 21 5.57 2.78 -1.18
C VAL A 21 6.61 2.96 -0.10
N LYS A 22 7.40 4.03 -0.22
CA LYS A 22 8.29 4.47 0.84
C LYS A 22 7.54 5.49 1.69
N VAL A 23 7.33 5.13 2.95
CA VAL A 23 6.69 5.99 3.93
C VAL A 23 7.79 6.65 4.76
N SER A 24 7.87 7.98 4.70
CA SER A 24 8.79 8.77 5.52
C SER A 24 8.04 9.83 6.32
N GLY A 25 8.44 10.01 7.58
CA GLY A 25 7.85 10.99 8.48
C GLY A 25 8.88 11.57 9.44
N LEU A 26 8.63 12.77 9.95
CA LEU A 26 9.50 13.45 10.92
C LEU A 26 9.62 12.69 12.26
N PHE A 27 8.65 11.84 12.58
CA PHE A 27 8.55 11.11 13.86
C PHE A 27 8.45 9.59 13.69
N VAL A 28 8.62 9.08 12.47
CA VAL A 28 8.52 7.65 12.17
C VAL A 28 9.72 7.28 11.33
N GLU A 29 10.46 6.26 11.74
CA GLU A 29 11.57 5.75 10.95
C GLU A 29 11.09 5.43 9.53
N PRO A 30 11.86 5.80 8.49
CA PRO A 30 11.47 5.52 7.14
C PRO A 30 11.39 4.00 6.92
N TYR A 31 10.31 3.56 6.27
CA TYR A 31 10.11 2.17 5.93
C TYR A 31 9.48 2.04 4.55
N GLU A 32 9.75 0.91 3.90
CA GLU A 32 9.19 0.56 2.60
C GLU A 32 8.13 -0.52 2.77
N ILE A 33 7.03 -0.36 2.04
CA ILE A 33 5.92 -1.30 2.00
C ILE A 33 5.74 -1.76 0.56
N ASP A 34 5.79 -3.08 0.35
CA ASP A 34 5.32 -3.69 -0.89
C ASP A 34 3.82 -3.96 -0.74
N LEU A 35 3.04 -3.35 -1.63
CA LEU A 35 1.59 -3.40 -1.68
C LEU A 35 1.12 -4.08 -2.97
N ARG A 36 0.07 -4.87 -2.84
CA ARG A 36 -0.67 -5.44 -3.97
C ARG A 36 -2.14 -5.14 -3.80
N ILE A 37 -2.71 -4.37 -4.72
CA ILE A 37 -4.14 -4.10 -4.79
C ILE A 37 -4.75 -5.00 -5.86
N LEU A 38 -5.77 -5.76 -5.48
CA LEU A 38 -6.56 -6.61 -6.36
C LEU A 38 -8.00 -6.12 -6.35
N SER A 39 -8.47 -5.66 -7.51
CA SER A 39 -9.86 -5.25 -7.72
C SER A 39 -10.58 -6.21 -8.65
N ARG A 40 -11.90 -6.34 -8.46
CA ARG A 40 -12.76 -7.00 -9.45
C ARG A 40 -12.98 -6.14 -10.70
N GLU A 41 -12.86 -4.83 -10.53
CA GLU A 41 -13.10 -3.78 -11.52
C GLU A 41 -11.78 -3.14 -11.96
N VAL A 42 -11.78 -2.50 -13.13
CA VAL A 42 -10.61 -1.77 -13.64
C VAL A 42 -10.35 -0.57 -12.75
N ILE A 43 -9.13 -0.44 -12.25
CA ILE A 43 -8.71 0.66 -11.38
C ILE A 43 -8.22 1.81 -12.28
N ASN A 44 -8.87 2.96 -12.19
CA ASN A 44 -8.45 4.15 -12.93
C ASN A 44 -7.22 4.77 -12.28
N GLU A 45 -6.35 5.40 -13.07
CA GLU A 45 -5.10 5.97 -12.57
C GLU A 45 -5.32 7.01 -11.46
N ASN A 46 -6.37 7.83 -11.59
CA ASN A 46 -6.74 8.85 -10.62
C ASN A 46 -7.14 8.28 -9.26
N GLN A 47 -7.56 7.01 -9.20
CA GLN A 47 -7.96 6.36 -7.96
C GLN A 47 -6.78 5.72 -7.24
N ILE A 48 -5.62 5.57 -7.90
CA ILE A 48 -4.51 4.77 -7.37
C ILE A 48 -3.88 5.44 -6.15
N GLU A 49 -3.72 6.75 -6.17
CA GLU A 49 -3.20 7.51 -5.03
C GLU A 49 -4.15 7.43 -3.84
N ASP A 50 -5.45 7.69 -4.05
CA ASP A 50 -6.49 7.57 -3.02
C ASP A 50 -6.53 6.18 -2.37
N LEU A 51 -6.38 5.12 -3.18
CA LEU A 51 -6.35 3.74 -2.69
C LEU A 51 -5.10 3.47 -1.85
N ILE A 52 -3.94 3.97 -2.27
CA ILE A 52 -2.69 3.81 -1.54
C ILE A 52 -2.76 4.56 -0.21
N ASP A 53 -3.28 5.78 -0.21
CA ASP A 53 -3.46 6.58 1.00
C ASP A 53 -4.37 5.87 2.00
N GLN A 54 -5.49 5.31 1.54
CA GLN A 54 -6.38 4.49 2.38
C GLN A 54 -5.65 3.29 3.00
N VAL A 55 -4.77 2.62 2.25
CA VAL A 55 -3.97 1.50 2.77
C VAL A 55 -3.06 1.97 3.89
N ILE A 56 -2.40 3.11 3.72
CA ILE A 56 -1.42 3.63 4.68
C ILE A 56 -2.11 4.14 5.93
N ASP A 57 -3.22 4.88 5.80
CA ASP A 57 -4.01 5.34 6.93
C ASP A 57 -4.57 4.18 7.74
N ARG A 58 -5.08 3.15 7.08
CA ARG A 58 -5.53 1.94 7.77
C ARG A 58 -4.36 1.17 8.38
N LYS A 59 -3.19 1.18 7.75
CA LYS A 59 -1.96 0.60 8.31
C LYS A 59 -1.46 1.35 9.53
N LYS A 60 -1.59 2.68 9.59
CA LYS A 60 -1.28 3.48 10.78
C LYS A 60 -2.21 3.13 11.94
N ASN A 61 -3.49 2.91 11.65
CA ASN A 61 -4.48 2.45 12.62
C ASN A 61 -4.36 0.95 12.96
N TRP A 62 -3.46 0.23 12.28
CA TRP A 62 -3.22 -1.18 12.51
C TRP A 62 -2.42 -1.41 13.77
N LYS A 63 -3.12 -1.71 14.88
CA LYS A 63 -2.46 -2.12 16.12
C LYS A 63 -1.54 -3.34 15.89
N GLN A 64 -0.31 -3.25 16.39
CA GLN A 64 0.66 -4.35 16.46
C GLN A 64 -0.03 -5.63 16.94
N GLY A 65 0.05 -6.72 16.15
CA GLY A 65 -0.44 -8.05 16.55
C GLY A 65 -1.39 -8.75 15.56
N LYS A 66 -2.06 -8.03 14.65
CA LYS A 66 -2.87 -8.67 13.60
C LYS A 66 -1.99 -9.09 12.41
N LYS A 67 -1.77 -10.40 12.25
CA LYS A 67 -0.99 -11.02 11.17
C LYS A 67 -1.67 -11.00 9.79
N ASN A 68 -2.96 -10.69 9.71
CA ASN A 68 -3.73 -10.79 8.46
C ASN A 68 -3.51 -9.57 7.59
N LEU A 69 -2.57 -9.60 6.64
CA LEU A 69 -2.12 -8.45 5.84
C LEU A 69 -3.11 -7.99 4.73
N SER A 70 -4.43 -8.15 4.92
CA SER A 70 -5.45 -7.75 3.92
C SER A 70 -6.33 -6.60 4.40
N LEU A 71 -6.57 -5.62 3.52
CA LEU A 71 -7.45 -4.47 3.73
C LEU A 71 -8.44 -4.39 2.58
N ASN A 72 -9.73 -4.31 2.90
CA ASN A 72 -10.74 -3.97 1.91
C ASN A 72 -10.72 -2.46 1.65
N LEU A 73 -10.69 -2.00 0.41
CA LEU A 73 -10.64 -0.58 0.08
C LEU A 73 -12.05 -0.05 -0.17
N ASN A 74 -12.34 1.16 0.30
CA ASN A 74 -13.64 1.76 0.06
C ASN A 74 -13.69 2.41 -1.32
N GLY A 75 -14.85 2.33 -1.98
CA GLY A 75 -15.12 2.99 -3.27
C GLY A 75 -14.96 2.09 -4.49
N ILE A 76 -14.22 0.98 -4.37
CA ILE A 76 -14.06 -0.04 -5.41
C ILE A 76 -13.98 -1.39 -4.70
N ASN A 77 -14.58 -2.44 -5.26
CA ASN A 77 -14.55 -3.78 -4.66
C ASN A 77 -13.16 -4.42 -4.79
N ALA A 78 -12.21 -3.85 -4.04
CA ALA A 78 -10.79 -4.09 -4.11
C ALA A 78 -10.23 -4.44 -2.73
N ASN A 79 -9.26 -5.35 -2.73
CA ASN A 79 -8.53 -5.76 -1.55
C ASN A 79 -7.05 -5.41 -1.75
N ALA A 80 -6.50 -4.64 -0.83
CA ALA A 80 -5.07 -4.42 -0.69
C ALA A 80 -4.44 -5.48 0.19
N TYR A 81 -3.25 -5.90 -0.21
CA TYR A 81 -2.41 -6.86 0.49
C TYR A 81 -1.05 -6.24 0.72
N ILE A 82 -0.61 -6.22 1.97
CA ILE A 82 0.75 -5.81 2.32
C ILE A 82 1.62 -7.06 2.24
N THR A 83 2.43 -7.19 1.20
CA THR A 83 3.21 -8.43 0.98
C THR A 83 4.52 -8.42 1.75
N LYS A 84 5.14 -7.25 1.89
CA LYS A 84 6.40 -7.09 2.61
C LYS A 84 6.46 -5.71 3.27
N ILE A 85 7.02 -5.67 4.47
CA ILE A 85 7.38 -4.43 5.15
C ILE A 85 8.89 -4.53 5.36
N LYS A 86 9.64 -3.59 4.82
CA LYS A 86 11.08 -3.44 5.08
C LYS A 86 11.28 -2.16 5.87
N SER A 87 11.72 -2.29 7.11
CA SER A 87 12.31 -1.18 7.87
C SER A 87 13.74 -0.95 7.39
N ASP A 88 14.21 0.29 7.37
CA ASP A 88 15.61 0.59 7.01
C ASP A 88 16.62 -0.10 7.97
N ALA A 89 16.18 -0.42 9.20
CA ALA A 89 16.93 -1.18 10.19
C ALA A 89 17.26 -2.64 9.78
N ASP A 90 16.60 -3.20 8.75
CA ASP A 90 16.87 -4.56 8.23
C ASP A 90 18.02 -4.59 7.19
N ASN A 91 18.63 -3.44 6.88
CA ASN A 91 19.80 -3.32 5.99
C ASN A 91 21.14 -3.14 6.75
N SER A 92 21.16 -3.30 8.08
CA SER A 92 22.39 -3.21 8.90
C SER A 92 23.08 -4.55 9.09
#